data_AF-R9J250-F1
#
_entry.id   AF-R9J250-F1
#
_cell.length_a   1.000
_cell.length_b   1.000
_cell.length_c   1.000
_cell.angle_alpha   90.00
_cell.angle_beta   90.00
_cell.angle_gamma   90.00
#
_symmetry.space_group_name_H-M   'P 1'
#
loop_
_entity.id
_entity.type
_entity.pdbx_description
1 polymer ?
#
loop_
_entity_poly.entity_id
_entity_poly.type
_entity_poly.pdbx_seq_one_letter_code
_entity_poly.pdbx_strand_id
1 'polypeptide(L)' 'MFKVLDKLHLSNMYCITVEGDTQLLKNGVKLIDEKGNTSEIETVAMSNYQNIEDYKKYAELVLHGDIENIGTTLFLNV' A
#
# COMPACT_ATOMS: atom_id res chain seq x y z
N MET A 1 9.39 4.52 2.50
CA MET A 1 8.25 5.40 2.82
C MET A 1 7.33 5.38 1.62
N PHE A 2 6.04 5.25 1.85
CA PHE A 2 5.02 5.20 0.80
C PHE A 2 3.93 6.21 1.12
N LYS A 3 3.61 7.09 0.18
CA LYS A 3 2.50 8.03 0.31
C LYS A 3 1.22 7.36 -0.17
N VAL A 4 0.17 7.41 0.63
CA VAL A 4 -1.16 6.94 0.23
C VAL A 4 -1.79 8.00 -0.68
N LEU A 5 -2.07 7.61 -1.92
CA LEU A 5 -2.67 8.49 -2.93
C LEU A 5 -4.19 8.35 -2.97
N ASP A 6 -4.67 7.11 -2.92
CA ASP A 6 -6.10 6.81 -2.96
C ASP A 6 -6.43 5.60 -2.08
N LYS A 7 -7.69 5.50 -1.70
CA LYS A 7 -8.24 4.44 -0.86
C LYS A 7 -9.55 3.97 -1.46
N LEU A 8 -9.60 2.69 -1.82
CA LEU A 8 -10.80 2.02 -2.27
C LEU A 8 -11.20 0.95 -1.25
N HIS A 9 -12.42 1.10 -0.73
CA HIS A 9 -13.01 0.12 0.17
C HIS A 9 -13.94 -0.82 -0.61
N LEU A 10 -13.63 -2.12 -0.61
CA LEU A 10 -14.44 -3.17 -1.26
C LEU A 10 -14.83 -4.22 -0.23
N SER A 11 -16.03 -4.10 0.33
CA SER A 11 -16.60 -5.05 1.30
C SER A 11 -15.75 -5.20 2.57
N ASN A 12 -14.87 -6.21 2.63
CA ASN A 12 -13.99 -6.52 3.74
C ASN A 12 -12.50 -6.32 3.38
N MET A 13 -12.23 -5.77 2.20
CA MET A 13 -10.89 -5.52 1.69
C MET A 13 -10.70 -4.01 1.51
N TYR A 14 -9.52 -3.53 1.89
CA TYR A 14 -9.11 -2.18 1.54
C TYR A 14 -7.97 -2.26 0.55
N CYS A 15 -8.19 -1.63 -0.60
CA CYS A 15 -7.19 -1.40 -1.61
C CYS A 15 -6.68 0.04 -1.47
N ILE A 16 -5.38 0.23 -1.50
CA ILE A 16 -4.78 1.55 -1.50
C ILE A 16 -3.83 1.71 -2.67
N THR A 17 -3.83 2.90 -3.26
CA THR A 17 -2.80 3.30 -4.21
C THR A 17 -1.68 3.98 -3.44
N VAL A 18 -0.44 3.55 -3.64
CA VAL A 18 0.72 4.16 -3.00
C VAL A 18 1.75 4.67 -3.99
N GLU A 19 2.46 5.71 -3.58
CA GLU A 19 3.64 6.27 -4.25
C GLU A 19 4.89 6.12 -3.35
N GLY A 20 5.93 5.46 -3.86
CA GLY A 20 7.20 5.25 -3.16
C GLY A 20 8.06 4.19 -3.85
N ASP A 21 9.19 3.80 -3.27
CA ASP A 21 10.02 2.73 -3.81
C ASP A 21 9.36 1.36 -3.58
N THR A 22 8.62 0.89 -4.58
CA THR A 22 7.79 -0.31 -4.50
C THR A 22 8.57 -1.62 -4.57
N GLN A 23 9.88 -1.59 -4.82
CA GLN A 23 10.68 -2.81 -5.04
C GLN A 23 10.72 -3.74 -3.83
N LEU A 24 10.43 -3.21 -2.64
CA LEU A 24 10.40 -3.96 -1.39
C LEU A 24 8.99 -4.44 -0.99
N LEU A 25 7.94 -4.04 -1.73
CA LEU A 25 6.57 -4.44 -1.46
C LEU A 25 6.34 -5.87 -1.96
N LYS A 26 5.85 -6.73 -1.06
CA LYS A 26 5.48 -8.12 -1.35
C LYS A 26 4.47 -8.60 -0.32
N ASN A 27 3.75 -9.66 -0.66
CA ASN A 27 2.77 -10.26 0.24
C ASN A 27 3.42 -10.66 1.58
N GLY A 28 2.71 -10.45 2.67
CA GLY A 28 3.15 -10.72 4.05
C GLY A 28 4.02 -9.62 4.68
N VAL A 29 4.40 -8.58 3.94
CA VAL A 29 5.11 -7.43 4.52
C VAL A 29 4.15 -6.62 5.39
N LYS A 30 4.62 -6.27 6.59
CA LYS A 30 3.88 -5.38 7.49
C LYS A 30 4.26 -3.94 7.22
N LEU A 31 3.23 -3.10 7.18
CA LEU A 31 3.33 -1.66 7.10
C LEU A 31 2.84 -1.05 8.40
N ILE A 32 3.46 0.07 8.78
CA ILE A 32 3.02 0.92 9.87
C ILE A 32 2.79 2.33 9.33
N ASP A 33 1.70 2.97 9.73
CA ASP A 33 1.41 4.36 9.37
C ASP A 33 1.96 5.36 10.38
N GLU A 34 1.84 6.66 10.08
CA GLU A 34 2.29 7.72 11.00
C GLU A 34 1.51 7.80 12.32
N LYS A 35 0.37 7.12 12.43
CA LYS A 35 -0.48 7.05 13.63
C LYS A 35 -0.18 5.80 14.48
N GLY A 36 0.64 4.88 13.98
CA GLY A 36 0.97 3.62 14.63
C GLY A 36 0.03 2.46 14.27
N ASN A 37 -0.89 2.63 13.31
CA ASN A 37 -1.71 1.53 12.82
C ASN A 37 -0.86 0.60 11.98
N THR A 38 -1.08 -0.70 12.14
CA THR A 38 -0.35 -1.73 11.40
C THR A 38 -1.28 -2.45 10.44
N SER A 39 -0.76 -2.75 9.26
CA SER A 39 -1.45 -3.52 8.22
C SER A 39 -0.47 -4.49 7.58
N GLU A 40 -0.99 -5.59 7.04
CA GLU A 40 -0.20 -6.56 6.30
C GLU A 40 -0.61 -6.54 4.82
N ILE A 41 0.38 -6.59 3.93
CA ILE A 41 0.13 -6.66 2.49
C ILE A 41 -0.39 -8.05 2.15
N GLU A 42 -1.64 -8.13 1.72
CA GLU A 42 -2.24 -9.37 1.21
C GLU A 42 -1.89 -9.57 -0.27
N THR A 43 -1.91 -8.49 -1.06
CA THR A 43 -1.58 -8.53 -2.49
C THR A 43 -0.96 -7.22 -2.95
N VAL A 44 0.08 -7.34 -3.79
CA VAL A 44 0.62 -6.22 -4.58
C VAL A 44 0.12 -6.36 -6.01
N ALA A 45 -0.71 -5.43 -6.46
CA ALA A 45 -1.18 -5.35 -7.84
C ALA A 45 -0.48 -4.19 -8.56
N MET A 46 -0.09 -4.42 -9.81
CA MET A 46 0.43 -3.38 -10.69
C MET A 46 -0.69 -2.89 -11.59
N SER A 47 -0.92 -1.57 -11.56
CA SER A 47 -1.80 -0.94 -12.53
C SER A 47 -1.19 -1.00 -13.93
N ASN A 48 -2.02 -0.99 -14.96
CA ASN A 48 -1.52 -0.96 -16.34
C ASN A 48 -0.97 0.44 -16.65
N TYR A 49 0.32 0.66 -16.37
CA TYR A 49 0.97 1.95 -16.52
C TYR A 49 1.26 2.26 -18.00
N GLN A 50 1.01 3.51 -18.42
CA GLN A 50 1.41 3.97 -19.76
C GLN A 50 2.93 4.10 -19.89
N ASN A 51 3.62 4.44 -18.79
CA ASN A 51 5.06 4.49 -18.72
C ASN A 51 5.56 3.29 -17.91
N ILE A 52 6.42 2.46 -18.53
CA ILE A 52 6.93 1.26 -17.89
C ILE A 52 7.72 1.54 -16.63
N GLU A 53 8.33 2.72 -16.45
CA GLU A 53 9.11 3.07 -15.24
C GLU A 53 8.24 3.31 -13.99
N ASP A 54 6.94 3.55 -14.19
CA ASP A 54 6.02 3.85 -13.09
C ASP A 54 5.80 2.66 -12.16
N TYR A 55 6.04 1.43 -12.62
CA TYR A 55 5.99 0.22 -11.77
C TYR A 55 6.95 0.26 -10.58
N LYS A 56 8.03 1.05 -10.64
CA LYS A 56 8.97 1.21 -9.52
C LYS A 56 8.43 2.15 -8.46
N LYS A 57 7.51 3.05 -8.85
CA LYS A 57 7.05 4.17 -8.03
C LYS A 57 5.64 4.01 -7.51
N TYR A 58 4.78 3.32 -8.24
CA TYR A 58 3.36 3.20 -7.90
C TYR A 58 2.98 1.74 -7.77
N ALA A 59 2.11 1.45 -6.81
CA ALA A 59 1.53 0.13 -6.62
C ALA A 59 0.12 0.24 -6.04
N GLU A 60 -0.73 -0.72 -6.39
CA GLU A 60 -1.99 -0.97 -5.71
C GLU A 60 -1.75 -2.07 -4.66
N LEU A 61 -2.16 -1.83 -3.43
CA LEU A 61 -1.99 -2.76 -2.32
C LEU A 61 -3.34 -3.15 -1.76
N VAL A 62 -3.60 -4.45 -1.69
CA VAL A 62 -4.66 -4.99 -0.83
C VAL A 62 -4.06 -5.22 0.54
N LEU A 63 -4.66 -4.62 1.56
CA LEU A 63 -4.18 -4.70 2.93
C LEU A 63 -5.16 -5.48 3.81
N HIS A 64 -4.63 -6.11 4.85
CA HIS A 64 -5.38 -6.69 5.97
C HIS A 64 -5.03 -5.96 7.28
N GLY A 65 -6.04 -5.56 8.08
CA GLY A 65 -5.86 -4.81 9.34
C GLY A 65 -6.86 -3.65 9.54
N ASP A 66 -6.54 -2.71 10.44
CA ASP A 66 -7.31 -1.47 10.66
C ASP A 66 -6.96 -0.44 9.58
N ILE A 67 -7.60 -0.59 8.42
CA ILE A 67 -7.27 0.22 7.23
C ILE A 67 -8.25 1.37 7.05
N GLU A 68 -9.42 1.33 7.70
CA GLU A 68 -10.38 2.45 7.69
C GLU A 68 -9.73 3.75 8.18
N ASN A 69 -8.88 3.64 9.19
CA ASN A 69 -8.20 4.75 9.84
C ASN A 69 -6.79 5.02 9.33
N ILE A 70 -6.36 4.31 8.27
CA ILE A 70 -4.99 4.36 7.76
C ILE A 70 -4.54 5.80 7.51
N GLY A 71 -3.30 6.07 7.88
CA GLY A 71 -2.65 7.34 7.67
C GLY A 71 -2.47 7.72 6.20
N THR A 72 -1.69 8.76 6.00
CA THR A 72 -1.30 9.26 4.68
C THR A 72 0.08 8.76 4.27
N THR A 73 0.86 8.23 5.22
CA THR A 73 2.22 7.75 4.99
C THR A 73 2.41 6.37 5.61
N LEU A 74 3.03 5.46 4.87
CA LEU A 74 3.34 4.11 5.31
C LEU A 74 4.85 3.87 5.32
N PHE A 75 5.29 3.09 6.28
CA PHE A 75 6.66 2.66 6.49
C PHE A 75 6.71 1.14 6.57
N LEU A 76 7.82 0.55 6.15
CA LEU A 76 8.07 -0.87 6.40
C LEU A 76 8.23 -1.06 7.91
N ASN A 77 7.49 -2.01 8.46
CA ASN A 77 7.58 -2.40 9.87
C ASN A 77 8.46 -3.66 9.95
N VAL A 78 9.76 -3.46 10.18
CA VAL A 78 10.81 -4.50 10.18
C VAL A 78 11.08 -5.01 11.59
#